data_AF-A0A3E2YP21-F1
#
_entry.id   AF-A0A3E2YP21-F1
#
_cell.length_a   1.000
_cell.length_b   1.000
_cell.length_c   1.000
_cell.angle_alpha   90.00
_cell.angle_beta   90.00
_cell.angle_gamma   90.00
#
_symmetry.space_group_name_H-M   'P 1'
#
loop_
_entity.id
_entity.type
_entity.pdbx_description
1 polymer ?
#
loop_
_entity_poly.entity_id
_entity_poly.type
_entity_poly.pdbx_seq_one_letter_code
_entity_poly.pdbx_strand_id
1 'polypeptide(L)'
;MSEQRRAERLDQPREPRGVKLPRFDQEAFGRWSEGIARSMGTALFIVYMTLVIAAWFAWNTLAPDDLQFDPYTFTFLTLVLSLQASYAAPLILLAQNRQADRDRVALEEDRRRATMQKADTEYLAREIAALRIAMGEVATRDFLRSELARLAEELDEAAQRRQRLERRQQDRPAPRATGERRGTGEPGPVGEPRGAGRPLDEPVDELDGDFARDGRPEGPARER
;
A
#
# COMPACT_ATOMS: atom_id res chain seq x y z
N MET A 1 72.90 33.91 10.94
CA MET A 1 72.26 32.58 10.93
C MET A 1 71.21 32.57 12.01
N SER A 2 69.95 32.77 11.63
CA SER A 2 68.80 32.88 12.52
C SER A 2 68.14 31.51 12.67
N GLU A 3 68.34 30.89 13.84
CA GLU A 3 67.67 29.62 14.19
C GLU A 3 66.19 29.87 14.47
N GLN A 4 65.34 29.51 13.51
CA GLN A 4 63.90 29.44 13.69
C GLN A 4 63.55 28.23 14.57
N ARG A 5 63.46 28.43 15.90
CA ARG A 5 62.69 27.53 16.77
C ARG A 5 61.23 27.62 16.36
N ARG A 6 60.77 26.63 15.59
CA ARG A 6 59.34 26.43 15.29
C ARG A 6 58.60 26.21 16.61
N ALA A 7 57.73 27.17 16.95
CA ALA A 7 56.79 27.02 18.03
C ALA A 7 55.84 25.85 17.72
N GLU A 8 55.87 24.82 18.56
CA GLU A 8 54.81 23.81 18.62
C GLU A 8 53.49 24.53 18.93
N ARG A 9 52.58 24.52 17.94
CA ARG A 9 51.25 25.10 18.07
C ARG A 9 50.45 24.25 19.05
N LEU A 10 50.20 24.79 20.24
CA LEU A 10 49.44 24.19 21.35
C LEU A 10 47.92 24.10 21.10
N ASP A 11 47.48 24.10 19.84
CA ASP A 11 46.07 24.28 19.45
C ASP A 11 45.44 23.00 18.86
N GLN A 12 46.04 21.84 19.09
CA GLN A 12 45.43 20.57 18.73
C GLN A 12 44.84 19.94 19.99
N PRO A 13 43.50 19.79 20.09
CA PRO A 13 42.89 19.06 21.18
C PRO A 13 43.41 17.62 21.12
N ARG A 14 44.14 17.24 22.17
CA ARG A 14 44.73 15.92 22.34
C ARG A 14 43.60 14.89 22.33
N GLU A 15 43.51 14.09 21.27
CA GLU A 15 42.52 13.03 21.17
C GLU A 15 42.65 12.10 22.39
N PRO A 16 41.60 11.95 23.23
CA PRO A 16 41.66 11.04 24.36
C PRO A 16 41.86 9.65 23.80
N ARG A 17 43.00 9.04 24.16
CA ARG A 17 43.39 7.68 23.77
C ARG A 17 42.28 6.73 24.20
N GLY A 18 41.39 6.41 23.26
CA GLY A 18 40.17 5.65 23.51
C GLY A 18 40.52 4.28 24.08
N VAL A 19 40.06 4.01 25.29
CA VAL A 19 40.09 2.68 25.89
C VAL A 19 39.26 1.79 24.96
N LYS A 20 39.89 0.81 24.31
CA LYS A 20 39.19 -0.18 23.50
C LYS A 20 38.44 -1.11 24.45
N LEU A 21 37.25 -0.70 24.90
CA LEU A 21 36.33 -1.66 25.51
C LEU A 21 36.05 -2.76 24.47
N PRO A 22 36.08 -4.04 24.86
CA PRO A 22 35.63 -5.10 23.98
C PRO A 22 34.20 -4.78 23.55
N ARG A 23 33.98 -4.63 22.24
CA ARG A 23 32.64 -4.45 21.68
C ARG A 23 31.87 -5.74 21.98
N PHE A 24 30.99 -5.69 22.97
CA PHE A 24 30.01 -6.75 23.18
C PHE A 24 29.23 -6.94 21.88
N ASP A 25 29.26 -8.15 21.36
CA ASP A 25 28.63 -8.52 20.10
C ASP A 25 27.10 -8.49 20.27
N GLN A 26 26.51 -7.36 19.87
CA GLN A 26 25.07 -7.10 19.93
C GLN A 26 24.26 -8.04 19.04
N GLU A 27 24.91 -8.67 18.06
CA GLU A 27 24.33 -9.57 17.08
C GLU A 27 24.14 -10.96 17.69
N ALA A 28 25.17 -11.48 18.38
CA ALA A 28 25.10 -12.73 19.15
C ALA A 28 24.05 -12.67 20.28
N PHE A 29 24.05 -11.57 21.05
CA PHE A 29 23.03 -11.34 22.08
C PHE A 29 21.63 -11.20 21.48
N GLY A 30 21.53 -10.64 20.27
CA GLY A 30 20.26 -10.44 19.59
C GLY A 30 19.55 -11.72 19.18
N ARG A 31 20.31 -12.68 18.64
CA ARG A 31 19.79 -14.01 18.31
C ARG A 31 19.38 -14.79 19.55
N TRP A 32 20.17 -14.69 20.62
CA TRP A 32 19.84 -15.33 21.89
C TRP A 32 18.59 -14.72 22.54
N SER A 33 18.46 -13.39 22.48
CA SER A 33 17.28 -12.65 22.94
C SER A 33 16.02 -13.01 22.16
N GLU A 34 16.11 -13.28 20.85
CA GLU A 34 14.96 -13.67 20.04
C GLU A 34 14.41 -15.05 20.45
N GLY A 35 15.30 -16.00 20.77
CA GLY A 35 14.91 -17.30 21.34
C GLY A 35 14.25 -17.15 22.71
N ILE A 36 14.82 -16.31 23.59
CA ILE A 36 14.27 -16.06 24.92
C ILE A 36 12.92 -15.34 24.85
N ALA A 37 12.78 -14.33 23.99
CA ALA A 37 11.52 -13.58 23.83
C ALA A 37 10.37 -14.52 23.39
N ARG A 38 10.65 -15.45 22.48
CA ARG A 38 9.66 -16.45 22.05
C ARG A 38 9.30 -17.42 23.18
N SER A 39 10.26 -17.77 24.03
CA SER A 39 10.02 -18.62 25.20
C SER A 39 9.30 -17.92 26.37
N MET A 40 9.54 -16.62 26.59
CA MET A 40 8.89 -15.83 27.67
C MET A 40 7.42 -15.52 27.39
N GLY A 41 7.03 -15.36 26.12
CA GLY A 41 5.63 -15.11 25.73
C GLY A 41 4.76 -16.37 25.69
N THR A 42 5.37 -17.55 25.81
CA THR A 42 4.66 -18.83 25.72
C THR A 42 4.38 -19.38 27.12
N ALA A 43 3.14 -19.79 27.40
CA ALA A 43 2.74 -20.40 28.69
C ALA A 43 3.60 -21.62 29.11
N LEU A 44 4.37 -22.17 28.16
CA LEU A 44 5.29 -23.28 28.35
C LEU A 44 6.40 -23.00 29.39
N PHE A 45 6.89 -21.76 29.52
CA PHE A 45 7.91 -21.43 30.53
C PHE A 45 7.40 -21.66 31.95
N ILE A 46 6.17 -21.20 32.22
CA ILE A 46 5.51 -21.37 33.52
C ILE A 46 5.30 -22.85 33.80
N VAL A 47 4.78 -23.61 32.82
CA VAL A 47 4.58 -25.06 32.93
C VAL A 47 5.90 -25.77 33.26
N TYR A 48 6.99 -25.47 32.55
CA TYR A 48 8.29 -26.06 32.80
C TYR A 48 8.81 -25.75 34.22
N MET A 49 8.72 -24.50 34.66
CA MET A 49 9.14 -24.11 36.02
C MET A 49 8.32 -24.80 37.10
N THR A 50 7.00 -24.91 36.91
CA THR A 50 6.13 -25.65 37.83
C THR A 50 6.52 -27.12 37.90
N LEU A 51 6.82 -27.76 36.76
CA LEU A 51 7.26 -29.15 36.73
C LEU A 51 8.59 -29.37 37.44
N VAL A 52 9.57 -28.46 37.27
CA VAL A 52 10.86 -28.55 37.96
C VAL A 52 10.67 -28.45 39.48
N ILE A 53 9.88 -27.47 39.95
CA ILE A 53 9.59 -27.30 41.38
C ILE A 53 8.84 -28.51 41.93
N ALA A 54 7.83 -29.01 41.21
CA ALA A 54 7.05 -30.18 41.59
C ALA A 54 7.90 -31.45 41.64
N ALA A 55 8.80 -31.65 40.67
CA ALA A 55 9.73 -32.77 40.65
C ALA A 55 10.73 -32.70 41.81
N TRP A 56 11.26 -31.51 42.13
CA TRP A 56 12.13 -31.30 43.28
C TRP A 56 11.43 -31.60 44.61
N PHE A 57 10.20 -31.13 44.74
CA PHE A 57 9.36 -31.39 45.91
C PHE A 57 9.06 -32.88 46.05
N ALA A 58 8.65 -33.55 44.96
CA ALA A 58 8.38 -34.97 44.93
C ALA A 58 9.63 -35.79 45.27
N TRP A 59 10.79 -35.43 44.71
CA TRP A 59 12.05 -36.10 45.02
C TRP A 59 12.37 -36.02 46.52
N ASN A 60 12.32 -34.83 47.12
CA ASN A 60 12.64 -34.66 48.54
C ASN A 60 11.58 -35.20 49.50
N THR A 61 10.33 -35.42 49.05
CA THR A 61 9.26 -35.96 49.89
C THR A 61 9.15 -37.49 49.79
N LEU A 62 9.39 -38.07 48.61
CA LEU A 62 9.27 -39.51 48.38
C LEU A 62 10.61 -40.25 48.53
N ALA A 63 11.75 -39.55 48.56
CA ALA A 63 13.05 -40.19 48.79
C ALA A 63 13.22 -40.63 50.26
N PRO A 64 13.87 -41.78 50.51
CA PRO A 64 14.28 -42.19 51.86
C PRO A 64 15.16 -41.13 52.51
N ASP A 65 15.13 -41.03 53.85
CA ASP A 65 15.83 -40.00 54.64
C ASP A 65 17.34 -39.90 54.30
N ASP A 66 17.98 -41.01 53.91
CA ASP A 66 19.39 -41.07 53.52
C ASP A 66 19.71 -40.41 52.15
N LEU A 67 18.70 -40.14 51.32
CA LEU A 67 18.82 -39.55 49.98
C LEU A 67 18.09 -38.19 49.86
N GLN A 68 17.51 -37.68 50.95
CA GLN A 68 16.88 -36.36 50.98
C GLN A 68 17.96 -35.28 50.94
N PHE A 69 18.11 -34.65 49.78
CA PHE A 69 19.11 -33.60 49.56
C PHE A 69 18.73 -32.27 50.24
N ASP A 70 17.43 -32.02 50.46
CA ASP A 70 16.89 -30.78 51.04
C ASP A 70 15.71 -31.07 52.01
N PRO A 71 16.00 -31.44 53.28
CA PRO A 71 14.99 -31.85 54.27
C PRO A 71 14.06 -30.70 54.72
N TYR A 72 12.78 -31.02 54.98
CA TYR A 72 11.63 -30.29 55.60
C TYR A 72 11.44 -28.77 55.40
N THR A 73 12.50 -27.97 55.28
CA THR A 73 12.47 -26.51 55.11
C THR A 73 12.78 -26.06 53.66
N PHE A 74 13.18 -26.98 52.78
CA PHE A 74 13.56 -26.70 51.38
C PHE A 74 14.50 -25.48 51.24
N THR A 75 15.57 -25.47 52.04
CA THR A 75 16.48 -24.32 52.16
C THR A 75 17.24 -24.09 50.87
N PHE A 76 17.72 -25.16 50.22
CA PHE A 76 18.43 -25.04 48.95
C PHE A 76 17.52 -24.52 47.84
N LEU A 77 16.30 -25.05 47.74
CA LEU A 77 15.32 -24.56 46.76
C LEU A 77 15.05 -23.06 46.97
N THR A 78 14.87 -22.64 48.22
CA THR A 78 14.61 -21.24 48.57
C THR A 78 15.80 -20.33 48.25
N LEU A 79 17.03 -20.78 48.53
CA LEU A 79 18.26 -20.04 48.19
C LEU A 79 18.39 -19.86 46.68
N VAL A 80 18.15 -20.92 45.91
CA VAL A 80 18.22 -20.88 44.44
C VAL A 80 17.13 -19.97 43.87
N LEU A 81 15.89 -20.06 44.34
CA LEU A 81 14.80 -19.18 43.91
C LEU A 81 15.06 -17.71 44.24
N SER A 82 15.63 -17.44 45.42
CA SER A 82 16.00 -16.07 45.83
C SER A 82 17.11 -15.51 44.94
N LEU A 83 18.13 -16.31 44.64
CA LEU A 83 19.17 -15.95 43.67
C LEU A 83 18.55 -15.74 42.27
N GLN A 84 17.58 -16.58 41.90
CA GLN A 84 16.91 -16.52 40.60
C GLN A 84 16.15 -15.21 40.37
N ALA A 85 15.45 -14.74 41.39
CA ALA A 85 14.80 -13.43 41.37
C ALA A 85 15.84 -12.29 41.28
N SER A 86 16.94 -12.39 42.02
CA SER A 86 17.98 -11.36 42.08
C SER A 86 18.70 -11.16 40.73
N TYR A 87 19.05 -12.24 40.02
CA TYR A 87 19.71 -12.12 38.71
C TYR A 87 18.72 -11.78 37.58
N ALA A 88 17.41 -12.00 37.77
CA ALA A 88 16.41 -11.68 36.76
C ALA A 88 16.35 -10.16 36.49
N ALA A 89 16.40 -9.33 37.54
CA ALA A 89 16.32 -7.88 37.41
C ALA A 89 17.34 -7.26 36.42
N PRO A 90 18.66 -7.52 36.52
CA PRO A 90 19.63 -6.99 35.56
C PRO A 90 19.45 -7.55 34.14
N LEU A 91 19.05 -8.82 33.97
CA LEU A 91 18.76 -9.38 32.65
C LEU A 91 17.54 -8.73 32.00
N ILE A 92 16.49 -8.49 32.80
CA ILE A 92 15.29 -7.77 32.35
C ILE A 92 15.65 -6.35 31.92
N LEU A 93 16.49 -5.64 32.69
CA LEU A 93 16.96 -4.30 32.33
C LEU A 93 17.72 -4.28 31.00
N LEU A 94 18.58 -5.27 30.75
CA LEU A 94 19.27 -5.38 29.45
C LEU A 94 18.30 -5.66 28.30
N ALA A 95 17.31 -6.53 28.52
CA ALA A 95 16.29 -6.83 27.54
C ALA A 95 15.41 -5.59 27.24
N GLN A 96 15.05 -4.83 28.28
CA GLN A 96 14.26 -3.61 28.18
C GLN A 96 15.01 -2.49 27.47
N ASN A 97 16.31 -2.27 27.76
CA ASN A 97 17.11 -1.27 27.04
C ASN A 97 17.12 -1.56 25.53
N ARG A 98 17.29 -2.83 25.14
CA ARG A 98 17.26 -3.23 23.73
C ARG A 98 15.87 -3.09 23.10
N GLN A 99 14.80 -3.35 23.84
CA GLN A 99 13.43 -3.11 23.36
C GLN A 99 13.20 -1.61 23.12
N ALA A 100 13.57 -0.77 24.09
CA ALA A 100 13.46 0.68 23.99
C ALA A 100 14.27 1.25 22.82
N ASP A 101 15.47 0.71 22.54
CA ASP A 101 16.28 1.12 21.38
C ASP A 101 15.58 0.79 20.05
N ARG A 102 14.99 -0.41 19.93
CA ARG A 102 14.21 -0.78 18.73
C ARG A 102 12.95 0.07 18.59
N ASP A 103 12.22 0.27 19.68
CA ASP A 103 10.99 1.06 19.70
C ASP A 103 11.28 2.52 19.31
N ARG A 104 12.43 3.05 19.75
CA ARG A 104 12.89 4.37 19.33
C ARG A 104 13.15 4.44 17.83
N VAL A 105 13.86 3.47 17.25
CA VAL A 105 14.12 3.43 15.80
C VAL A 105 12.80 3.33 15.03
N ALA A 106 11.89 2.46 15.47
CA ALA A 106 10.57 2.32 14.85
C ALA A 106 9.76 3.63 14.89
N LEU A 107 9.78 4.35 16.03
CA LEU A 107 9.14 5.65 16.18
C LEU A 107 9.77 6.73 15.28
N GLU A 108 11.09 6.72 15.13
CA GLU A 108 11.79 7.66 14.25
C GLU A 108 11.45 7.41 12.77
N GLU A 109 11.35 6.14 12.35
CA GLU A 109 10.87 5.78 11.02
C GLU A 109 9.42 6.18 10.79
N ASP A 110 8.54 5.91 11.75
CA ASP A 110 7.11 6.25 11.64
C ASP A 110 6.92 7.76 11.51
N ARG A 111 7.65 8.56 12.30
CA ARG A 111 7.67 10.02 12.16
C ARG A 111 8.12 10.47 10.77
N ARG A 112 9.19 9.86 10.22
CA ARG A 112 9.64 10.18 8.86
C ARG A 112 8.57 9.85 7.81
N ARG A 113 7.94 8.68 7.92
CA ARG A 113 6.85 8.27 7.03
C ARG A 113 5.67 9.24 7.12
N ALA A 114 5.26 9.63 8.33
CA ALA A 114 4.19 10.60 8.53
C ALA A 114 4.51 11.97 7.91
N THR A 115 5.75 12.45 8.02
CA THR A 115 6.17 13.70 7.36
C THR A 115 6.12 13.60 5.84
N MET A 116 6.54 12.48 5.26
CA MET A 116 6.46 12.25 3.81
C MET A 116 5.01 12.17 3.33
N GLN A 117 4.17 11.38 4.02
CA GLN A 117 2.74 11.26 3.70
C GLN A 117 2.03 12.62 3.76
N LYS A 118 2.37 13.46 4.74
CA LYS A 118 1.84 14.81 4.83
C LYS A 118 2.25 15.65 3.61
N ALA A 119 3.51 15.61 3.22
CA ALA A 119 4.01 16.34 2.05
C ALA A 119 3.35 15.85 0.75
N ASP A 120 3.20 14.54 0.57
CA ASP A 120 2.53 13.94 -0.58
C ASP A 120 1.06 14.35 -0.64
N THR A 121 0.38 14.38 0.50
CA THR A 121 -1.02 14.83 0.58
C THR A 121 -1.16 16.31 0.24
N GLU A 122 -0.26 17.17 0.75
CA GLU A 122 -0.24 18.59 0.41
C GLU A 122 0.06 18.82 -1.08
N TYR A 123 0.95 18.01 -1.66
CA TYR A 123 1.25 18.04 -3.09
C TYR A 123 0.03 17.64 -3.92
N LEU A 124 -0.59 16.50 -3.63
CA LEU A 124 -1.80 16.05 -4.31
C LEU A 124 -2.95 17.04 -4.17
N ALA A 125 -3.13 17.65 -2.99
CA ALA A 125 -4.15 18.67 -2.78
C ALA A 125 -3.91 19.92 -3.64
N ARG A 126 -2.64 20.36 -3.77
CA ARG A 126 -2.27 21.47 -4.67
C ARG A 126 -2.50 21.09 -6.14
N GLU A 127 -2.14 19.88 -6.53
CA GLU A 127 -2.31 19.41 -7.90
C GLU A 127 -3.80 19.29 -8.27
N ILE A 128 -4.63 18.77 -7.37
CA ILE A 128 -6.09 18.71 -7.55
C ILE A 128 -6.68 20.13 -7.63
N ALA A 129 -6.19 21.07 -6.82
CA ALA A 129 -6.64 22.46 -6.88
C ALA A 129 -6.26 23.11 -8.23
N ALA A 130 -5.04 22.88 -8.72
CA ALA A 130 -4.60 23.36 -10.02
C ALA A 130 -5.41 22.73 -11.17
N LEU A 131 -5.63 21.41 -11.12
CA LEU A 131 -6.48 20.68 -12.07
C LEU A 131 -7.92 21.20 -12.06
N ARG A 132 -8.48 21.48 -10.87
CA ARG A 132 -9.83 22.05 -10.73
C ARG A 132 -9.93 23.45 -11.37
N ILE A 133 -8.92 24.29 -11.25
CA ILE A 133 -8.89 25.62 -11.89
C ILE A 133 -8.81 25.45 -13.40
N ALA A 134 -7.89 24.62 -13.90
CA ALA A 134 -7.76 24.34 -15.33
C ALA A 134 -9.05 23.77 -15.93
N MET A 135 -9.71 22.83 -15.26
CA MET A 135 -11.02 22.32 -15.68
C MET A 135 -12.13 23.36 -15.54
N GLY A 136 -12.10 24.21 -14.52
CA GLY A 136 -13.07 25.30 -14.34
C GLY A 136 -13.04 26.32 -15.48
N GLU A 137 -11.86 26.58 -16.05
CA GLU A 137 -11.71 27.44 -17.23
C GLU A 137 -12.26 26.78 -18.50
N VAL A 138 -12.02 25.48 -18.71
CA VAL A 138 -12.46 24.73 -19.92
C VAL A 138 -13.94 24.31 -19.87
N ALA A 139 -14.50 24.13 -18.67
CA ALA A 139 -15.89 23.72 -18.47
C ALA A 139 -16.78 24.87 -17.97
N THR A 140 -16.54 26.10 -18.42
CA THR A 140 -17.48 27.18 -18.11
C THR A 140 -18.82 26.83 -18.77
N ARG A 141 -19.92 26.84 -18.00
CA ARG A 141 -21.28 26.57 -18.51
C ARG A 141 -21.58 27.34 -19.79
N ASP A 142 -21.09 28.57 -19.89
CA ASP A 142 -21.27 29.43 -21.06
C ASP A 142 -20.46 28.97 -22.28
N PHE A 143 -19.27 28.38 -22.10
CA PHE A 143 -18.49 27.77 -23.18
C PHE A 143 -19.14 26.49 -23.70
N LEU A 144 -19.57 25.59 -22.81
CA LEU A 144 -20.35 24.42 -23.22
C LEU A 144 -21.66 24.82 -23.89
N ARG A 145 -22.32 25.86 -23.38
CA ARG A 145 -23.55 26.37 -23.98
C ARG A 145 -23.30 27.00 -25.35
N SER A 146 -22.23 27.76 -25.52
CA SER A 146 -21.89 28.36 -26.81
C SER A 146 -21.52 27.29 -27.83
N GLU A 147 -20.78 26.26 -27.44
CA GLU A 147 -20.36 25.21 -28.37
C GLU A 147 -21.51 24.26 -28.72
N LEU A 148 -22.38 23.93 -27.75
CA LEU A 148 -23.63 23.22 -28.04
C LEU A 148 -24.59 24.04 -28.91
N ALA A 149 -24.69 25.35 -28.69
CA ALA A 149 -25.50 26.23 -29.52
C ALA A 149 -24.94 26.32 -30.95
N ARG A 150 -23.63 26.47 -31.08
CA ARG A 150 -22.93 26.51 -32.38
C ARG A 150 -23.13 25.22 -33.17
N LEU A 151 -22.98 24.06 -32.53
CA LEU A 151 -23.22 22.76 -33.15
C LEU A 151 -24.71 22.59 -33.54
N ALA A 152 -25.64 23.04 -32.69
CA ALA A 152 -27.06 23.01 -33.00
C ALA A 152 -27.39 23.86 -34.24
N GLU A 153 -26.80 25.04 -34.34
CA GLU A 153 -27.01 25.95 -35.48
C GLU A 153 -26.40 25.40 -36.78
N GLU A 154 -25.21 24.79 -36.73
CA GLU A 154 -24.63 24.07 -37.87
C GLU A 154 -25.53 22.94 -38.39
N LEU A 155 -26.14 22.17 -37.47
CA LEU A 155 -27.07 21.09 -37.81
C LEU A 155 -28.36 21.63 -38.45
N ASP A 156 -28.90 22.73 -37.92
CA ASP A 156 -30.13 23.34 -38.42
C ASP A 156 -29.91 23.95 -39.82
N GLU A 157 -28.77 24.62 -40.03
CA GLU A 157 -28.36 25.07 -41.36
C GLU A 157 -28.19 23.90 -42.34
N ALA A 158 -27.58 22.79 -41.90
CA ALA A 158 -27.41 21.61 -42.74
C ALA A 158 -28.77 21.00 -43.12
N ALA A 159 -29.73 20.95 -42.20
CA ALA A 159 -31.09 20.50 -42.46
C ALA A 159 -31.82 21.42 -43.45
N GLN A 160 -31.71 22.74 -43.29
CA GLN A 160 -32.29 23.71 -44.22
C GLN A 160 -31.66 23.64 -45.62
N ARG A 161 -30.33 23.45 -45.71
CA ARG A 161 -29.63 23.21 -46.98
C ARG A 161 -30.20 21.98 -47.69
N ARG A 162 -30.42 20.88 -46.96
CA ARG A 162 -31.05 19.65 -47.50
C ARG A 162 -32.46 19.93 -48.01
N GLN A 163 -33.32 20.60 -47.23
CA GLN A 163 -34.68 20.94 -47.65
C GLN A 163 -34.72 21.88 -48.87
N ARG A 164 -33.80 22.85 -48.97
CA ARG A 164 -33.72 23.73 -50.15
C ARG A 164 -33.34 22.96 -51.41
N LEU A 165 -32.45 21.99 -51.30
CA LEU A 165 -32.08 21.10 -52.41
C LEU A 165 -33.27 20.22 -52.82
N GLU A 166 -34.03 19.69 -51.87
CA GLU A 166 -35.25 18.92 -52.13
C GLU A 166 -36.33 19.77 -52.82
N ARG A 167 -36.58 21.01 -52.35
CA ARG A 167 -37.50 21.93 -53.02
C ARG A 167 -37.05 22.29 -54.43
N ARG A 168 -35.75 22.52 -54.65
CA ARG A 168 -35.21 22.77 -56.00
C ARG A 168 -35.34 21.54 -56.92
N GLN A 169 -35.33 20.32 -56.37
CA GLN A 169 -35.64 19.12 -57.13
C GLN A 169 -37.14 19.01 -57.45
N GLN A 170 -38.02 19.39 -56.52
CA GLN A 170 -39.48 19.41 -56.74
C GLN A 170 -39.95 20.49 -57.71
N ASP A 171 -39.35 21.69 -57.67
CA ASP A 171 -39.67 22.81 -58.58
C ASP A 171 -38.98 22.71 -59.95
N ARG A 172 -38.19 21.64 -60.19
CA ARG A 172 -37.61 21.42 -61.51
C ARG A 172 -38.75 21.03 -62.47
N PRO A 173 -39.10 21.86 -63.47
CA PRO A 173 -40.18 21.52 -64.39
C PRO A 173 -39.82 20.25 -65.14
N ALA A 174 -40.77 19.31 -65.21
CA ALA A 174 -40.63 18.07 -65.96
C ALA A 174 -40.17 18.38 -67.40
N PRO A 175 -39.15 17.70 -67.94
CA PRO A 175 -38.67 17.98 -69.28
C PRO A 175 -39.80 17.66 -70.27
N ARG A 176 -40.24 18.68 -71.02
CA ARG A 176 -41.24 18.51 -72.08
C ARG A 176 -40.64 17.61 -73.15
N ALA A 177 -41.31 16.48 -73.38
CA ALA A 177 -41.02 15.55 -74.46
C ALA A 177 -41.41 16.17 -75.81
N THR A 178 -40.42 16.41 -76.68
CA THR A 178 -40.50 16.40 -78.15
C THR A 178 -39.04 16.33 -78.63
N GLY A 179 -38.50 15.33 -79.31
CA GLY A 179 -39.07 14.23 -80.06
C GLY A 179 -38.61 14.31 -81.51
N GLU A 180 -37.33 14.10 -81.81
CA GLU A 180 -36.94 13.55 -83.12
C GLU A 180 -35.57 12.86 -83.13
N ARG A 181 -35.45 11.89 -84.04
CA ARG A 181 -34.75 10.61 -83.91
C ARG A 181 -33.45 10.53 -84.70
N ARG A 182 -32.48 9.75 -84.19
CA ARG A 182 -31.72 8.63 -84.86
C ARG A 182 -30.66 8.16 -83.86
N GLY A 183 -30.73 6.94 -83.30
CA GLY A 183 -30.35 5.66 -83.94
C GLY A 183 -28.82 5.53 -83.89
N THR A 184 -28.15 4.51 -83.36
CA THR A 184 -28.49 3.10 -83.06
C THR A 184 -27.24 2.50 -82.36
N GLY A 185 -27.38 1.56 -81.40
CA GLY A 185 -26.26 0.69 -80.96
C GLY A 185 -26.25 0.28 -79.48
N GLU A 186 -26.79 -0.92 -79.19
CA GLU A 186 -26.67 -1.74 -77.95
C GLU A 186 -25.33 -2.55 -77.92
N PRO A 187 -25.00 -3.40 -76.90
CA PRO A 187 -25.46 -3.56 -75.48
C PRO A 187 -24.28 -3.68 -74.45
N GLY A 188 -24.41 -3.40 -73.14
CA GLY A 188 -24.93 -4.26 -72.04
C GLY A 188 -23.83 -4.52 -70.96
N PRO A 189 -24.06 -5.19 -69.82
CA PRO A 189 -25.15 -5.08 -68.82
C PRO A 189 -24.60 -4.78 -67.40
N VAL A 190 -25.52 -4.78 -66.41
CA VAL A 190 -25.40 -5.06 -64.95
C VAL A 190 -26.28 -4.02 -64.24
N GLY A 191 -27.45 -4.37 -63.72
CA GLY A 191 -27.74 -5.54 -62.91
C GLY A 191 -27.90 -5.04 -61.49
N GLU A 192 -29.05 -4.44 -61.19
CA GLU A 192 -29.47 -4.15 -59.82
C GLU A 192 -30.34 -5.31 -59.35
N PRO A 193 -30.43 -5.57 -58.04
CA PRO A 193 -31.71 -5.27 -57.45
C PRO A 193 -31.69 -4.74 -56.01
N ARG A 194 -32.75 -3.97 -55.76
CA ARG A 194 -33.37 -3.52 -54.51
C ARG A 194 -33.44 -4.56 -53.38
N GLY A 195 -33.48 -4.03 -52.15
CA GLY A 195 -34.20 -4.58 -50.99
C GLY A 195 -33.93 -3.69 -49.76
N ALA A 196 -34.84 -2.81 -49.34
CA ALA A 196 -35.96 -3.07 -48.43
C ALA A 196 -35.55 -3.41 -46.98
N GLY A 197 -35.78 -2.46 -46.07
CA GLY A 197 -36.41 -2.73 -44.76
C GLY A 197 -35.58 -3.16 -43.54
N ARG A 198 -35.31 -2.15 -42.68
CA ARG A 198 -35.49 -2.16 -41.20
C ARG A 198 -34.48 -2.94 -40.29
N PRO A 199 -34.44 -2.61 -38.98
CA PRO A 199 -33.21 -2.39 -38.19
C PRO A 199 -32.85 -3.58 -37.28
N LEU A 200 -31.62 -3.58 -36.72
CA LEU A 200 -31.24 -3.92 -35.33
C LEU A 200 -29.75 -4.32 -35.22
N ASP A 201 -29.23 -4.10 -34.01
CA ASP A 201 -28.06 -4.72 -33.37
C ASP A 201 -26.67 -4.07 -33.54
N GLU A 202 -26.39 -3.23 -32.55
CA GLU A 202 -25.10 -2.74 -32.09
C GLU A 202 -24.34 -3.90 -31.39
N PRO A 203 -23.05 -4.15 -31.68
CA PRO A 203 -22.25 -5.07 -30.88
C PRO A 203 -21.88 -4.38 -29.56
N VAL A 204 -22.44 -4.90 -28.46
CA VAL A 204 -21.97 -4.63 -27.10
C VAL A 204 -20.55 -5.20 -26.96
N ASP A 205 -19.57 -4.31 -26.81
CA ASP A 205 -18.27 -4.68 -26.27
C ASP A 205 -18.46 -5.13 -24.82
N GLU A 206 -18.31 -6.43 -24.65
CA GLU A 206 -18.32 -7.16 -23.39
C GLU A 206 -17.10 -6.74 -22.58
N LEU A 207 -17.28 -5.73 -21.72
CA LEU A 207 -16.37 -5.42 -20.63
C LEU A 207 -16.45 -6.57 -19.63
N ASP A 208 -15.50 -7.49 -19.80
CA ASP A 208 -15.25 -8.65 -18.96
C ASP A 208 -15.14 -8.22 -17.49
N GLY A 209 -16.20 -8.50 -16.74
CA GLY A 209 -16.29 -8.27 -15.31
C GLY A 209 -15.57 -9.39 -14.58
N ASP A 210 -14.25 -9.29 -14.44
CA ASP A 210 -13.48 -10.12 -13.52
C ASP A 210 -13.69 -9.65 -12.07
N PHE A 211 -14.90 -9.86 -11.56
CA PHE A 211 -15.16 -9.89 -10.12
C PHE A 211 -14.83 -11.29 -9.60
N ALA A 212 -13.54 -11.60 -9.57
CA ALA A 212 -13.01 -12.69 -8.79
C ALA A 212 -13.37 -12.48 -7.31
N ARG A 213 -14.27 -13.35 -6.83
CA ARG A 213 -14.50 -13.77 -5.44
C ARG A 213 -13.51 -13.17 -4.43
N ASP A 214 -13.95 -12.14 -3.70
CA ASP A 214 -13.42 -11.90 -2.36
C ASP A 214 -14.19 -12.78 -1.38
N GLY A 215 -13.62 -13.95 -1.09
CA GLY A 215 -14.05 -14.83 -0.02
C GLY A 215 -13.72 -14.18 1.32
N ARG A 216 -14.63 -13.37 1.85
CA ARG A 216 -14.60 -12.99 3.27
C ARG A 216 -14.74 -14.26 4.13
N PRO A 217 -13.84 -14.52 5.08
CA PRO A 217 -14.08 -15.54 6.10
C PRO A 217 -15.15 -15.02 7.07
N GLU A 218 -16.24 -15.77 7.22
CA GLU A 218 -17.18 -15.58 8.31
C GLU A 218 -16.49 -15.85 9.65
N GLY A 219 -16.44 -14.81 10.50
CA GLY A 219 -16.12 -14.94 11.92
C GLY A 219 -17.36 -15.33 12.74
N PRO A 220 -17.18 -15.94 13.92
CA PRO A 220 -18.03 -17.03 14.39
C PRO A 220 -19.38 -16.59 14.95
N ALA A 221 -20.37 -17.44 14.70
CA ALA A 221 -21.64 -17.47 15.40
C ALA A 221 -21.41 -17.50 16.92
N ARG A 222 -22.03 -16.54 17.61
CA ARG A 222 -22.27 -16.61 19.04
C ARG A 222 -23.30 -17.71 19.29
N GLU A 223 -22.89 -18.78 19.95
CA GLU A 223 -23.79 -19.68 20.65
C GLU A 223 -23.19 -20.04 22.02
N ARG A 224 -23.90 -19.59 23.06
CA ARG A 224 -23.94 -20.02 24.48
C ARG A 224 -22.65 -20.36 25.22
#